data_AF-A0A2W7AQV5-F1
#
_entry.id   AF-A0A2W7AQV5-F1
#
_cell.length_a   1.000
_cell.length_b   1.000
_cell.length_c   1.000
_cell.angle_alpha   90.00
_cell.angle_beta   90.00
_cell.angle_gamma   90.00
#
_symmetry.space_group_name_H-M   'P 1'
#
loop_
_entity.id
_entity.type
_entity.pdbx_description
1 polymer ?
#
loop_
_entity_poly.entity_id
_entity_poly.type
_entity_poly.pdbx_seq_one_letter_code
_entity_poly.pdbx_strand_id
1 'polypeptide(L)'
;MLNNLRLSAKFNLLLLAAFLICIIFSGVTLSVILNRNTESQTVSKAQIMLQTMNSIRNYTSTQVGPQLAPRIEQEAEFLPQTVPGYSAREVFEHFRTQKEYADFFYKEATLNPTNLRDQADGFETELVQRFRNDTNTKELTGFRSFTGGDLFYIARPISVSKESCLRCHSTPEAAPKSMLATYGRDNGFGWKLNEIVGAQIISVPSQDVINSGRQILLFVMLAVCGMFAIAILVVNLFLRFTVIKPLNQMAQVAHDVSIGKMDTEFKQTSHDEIGVLANAFNRMKLSLSMAMEMLNNPE
;
A
#
# COMPACT_ATOMS: atom_id res chain seq x y z
N MET A 1 31.21 27.04 -13.26
CA MET A 1 30.41 27.77 -12.22
C MET A 1 30.74 27.39 -10.78
N LEU A 2 31.13 26.15 -10.45
CA LEU A 2 31.42 25.74 -9.07
C LEU A 2 32.64 26.44 -8.42
N ASN A 3 33.63 26.86 -9.20
CA ASN A 3 34.92 27.35 -8.65
C ASN A 3 34.81 28.64 -7.79
N ASN A 4 33.85 29.53 -8.07
CA ASN A 4 33.69 30.81 -7.37
C ASN A 4 32.84 30.73 -6.10
N LEU A 5 32.35 29.55 -5.73
CA LEU A 5 31.52 29.38 -4.54
C LEU A 5 32.37 29.29 -3.27
N ARG A 6 31.89 29.93 -2.19
CA ARG A 6 32.43 29.75 -0.83
C ARG A 6 32.43 28.26 -0.46
N LEU A 7 33.41 27.83 0.34
CA LEU A 7 33.57 26.42 0.76
C LEU A 7 32.28 25.82 1.32
N SER A 8 31.55 26.58 2.16
CA SER A 8 30.24 26.19 2.70
C SER A 8 29.19 25.93 1.61
N ALA A 9 29.17 26.73 0.55
CA ALA A 9 28.19 26.57 -0.52
C ALA A 9 28.47 25.32 -1.37
N LYS A 10 29.75 25.03 -1.65
CA LYS A 10 30.15 23.77 -2.33
C LYS A 10 29.73 22.55 -1.51
N PHE A 11 30.00 22.59 -0.21
CA PHE A 11 29.66 21.50 0.69
C PHE A 11 28.14 21.30 0.83
N ASN A 12 27.38 22.40 0.97
CA ASN A 12 25.92 22.34 1.02
C ASN A 12 25.31 21.82 -0.27
N LEU A 13 25.88 22.16 -1.43
CA LEU A 13 25.41 21.65 -2.71
C LEU A 13 25.65 20.14 -2.84
N LEU A 14 26.78 19.64 -2.36
CA LEU A 14 27.08 18.21 -2.32
C LEU A 14 26.16 17.45 -1.35
N LEU A 15 25.95 18.00 -0.14
CA LEU A 15 25.01 17.43 0.83
C LEU A 15 23.57 17.39 0.28
N LEU A 16 23.11 18.48 -0.35
CA LEU A 16 21.79 18.55 -0.97
C LEU A 16 21.64 17.53 -2.10
N ALA A 17 22.67 17.36 -2.94
CA ALA A 17 22.64 16.36 -4.00
C ALA A 17 22.54 14.94 -3.44
N ALA A 18 23.37 14.60 -2.45
CA ALA A 18 23.32 13.30 -1.78
C ALA A 18 21.95 13.05 -1.12
N PHE A 19 21.40 14.08 -0.47
CA PHE A 19 20.08 14.02 0.15
C PHE A 19 18.96 13.79 -0.84
N LEU A 20 18.94 14.50 -1.97
CA LEU A 20 17.93 14.32 -3.01
C LEU A 20 17.96 12.89 -3.56
N ILE A 21 19.15 12.33 -3.78
CA ILE A 21 19.31 10.93 -4.22
C ILE A 21 18.71 9.98 -3.16
N CYS A 22 19.03 10.16 -1.88
CA CYS A 22 18.49 9.34 -0.81
C CYS A 22 16.96 9.47 -0.69
N ILE A 23 16.38 10.67 -0.73
CA ILE A 23 14.92 10.88 -0.70
C ILE A 23 14.26 10.14 -1.85
N ILE A 24 14.75 10.34 -3.08
CA ILE A 24 14.14 9.75 -4.26
C ILE A 24 14.20 8.22 -4.16
N PHE A 25 15.36 7.68 -3.81
CA PHE A 25 15.55 6.24 -3.64
C PHE A 25 14.63 5.66 -2.55
N SER A 26 14.60 6.28 -1.36
CA SER A 26 13.74 5.87 -0.25
C SER A 26 12.25 6.01 -0.57
N GLY A 27 11.85 7.10 -1.24
CA GLY A 27 10.47 7.33 -1.65
C GLY A 27 9.99 6.31 -2.68
N VAL A 28 10.82 6.01 -3.68
CA VAL A 28 10.51 4.98 -4.69
C VAL A 28 10.42 3.60 -4.06
N THR A 29 11.42 3.19 -3.26
CA THR A 29 11.42 1.88 -2.59
C THR A 29 10.23 1.72 -1.65
N LEU A 30 9.95 2.72 -0.81
CA LEU A 30 8.81 2.69 0.11
C LEU A 30 7.47 2.65 -0.64
N SER A 31 7.33 3.43 -1.71
CA SER A 31 6.14 3.40 -2.57
C SER A 31 5.89 2.00 -3.15
N VAL A 32 6.93 1.35 -3.69
CA VAL A 32 6.84 -0.02 -4.23
C VAL A 32 6.45 -1.02 -3.13
N ILE A 33 7.07 -0.93 -1.96
CA ILE A 33 6.77 -1.82 -0.82
C ILE A 33 5.32 -1.65 -0.36
N LEU A 34 4.87 -0.41 -0.18
CA LEU A 34 3.50 -0.11 0.26
C LEU A 34 2.47 -0.57 -0.76
N ASN A 35 2.72 -0.38 -2.06
CA ASN A 35 1.79 -0.81 -3.10
C ASN A 35 1.66 -2.33 -3.16
N ARG A 36 2.79 -3.06 -3.09
CA ARG A 36 2.77 -4.55 -3.05
C ARG A 36 2.10 -5.09 -1.80
N ASN A 37 2.36 -4.48 -0.64
CA ASN A 37 1.73 -4.90 0.61
C ASN A 37 0.22 -4.65 0.60
N THR A 38 -0.20 -3.49 0.07
CA THR A 38 -1.62 -3.12 -0.10
C THR A 38 -2.38 -4.14 -0.94
N GLU A 39 -1.81 -4.52 -2.08
CA GLU A 39 -2.40 -5.53 -2.96
C GLU A 39 -2.52 -6.89 -2.26
N SER A 40 -1.44 -7.36 -1.63
CA SER A 40 -1.42 -8.64 -0.92
C SER A 40 -2.41 -8.69 0.25
N GLN A 41 -2.51 -7.62 1.04
CA GLN A 41 -3.46 -7.54 2.15
C GLN A 41 -4.91 -7.54 1.67
N THR A 42 -5.21 -6.83 0.59
CA THR A 42 -6.55 -6.77 0.00
C THR A 42 -6.98 -8.14 -0.51
N VAL A 43 -6.08 -8.83 -1.24
CA VAL A 43 -6.29 -10.20 -1.71
C VAL A 43 -6.52 -11.15 -0.53
N SER A 44 -5.68 -11.10 0.50
CA SER A 44 -5.79 -11.99 1.66
C SER A 44 -7.11 -11.81 2.40
N LYS A 45 -7.55 -10.56 2.62
CA LYS A 45 -8.86 -10.26 3.23
C LYS A 45 -10.01 -10.83 2.39
N ALA A 46 -10.00 -10.58 1.08
CA ALA A 46 -11.03 -11.10 0.18
C ALA A 46 -11.05 -12.64 0.17
N GLN A 47 -9.89 -13.29 0.16
CA GLN A 47 -9.77 -14.75 0.22
C GLN A 47 -10.33 -15.33 1.52
N ILE A 48 -10.00 -14.74 2.68
CA ILE A 48 -10.52 -15.18 3.98
C ILE A 48 -12.05 -15.08 3.98
N MET A 49 -12.61 -13.93 3.56
CA MET A 49 -14.07 -13.74 3.51
C MET A 49 -14.74 -14.74 2.57
N LEU A 50 -14.17 -14.99 1.39
CA LEU A 50 -14.66 -15.99 0.44
C LEU A 50 -14.64 -17.40 1.04
N GLN A 51 -13.57 -17.76 1.75
CA GLN A 51 -13.47 -19.06 2.43
C GLN A 51 -14.43 -19.17 3.63
N THR A 52 -14.69 -18.08 4.34
CA THR A 52 -15.72 -18.04 5.39
C THR A 52 -17.10 -18.29 4.78
N MET A 53 -17.44 -17.64 3.66
CA MET A 53 -18.71 -17.87 2.98
C MET A 53 -18.83 -19.31 2.48
N ASN A 54 -17.75 -19.88 1.92
CA ASN A 54 -17.72 -21.29 1.54
C ASN A 54 -17.89 -22.24 2.74
N SER A 55 -17.34 -21.89 3.90
CA SER A 55 -17.53 -22.65 5.13
C SER A 55 -18.99 -22.62 5.59
N ILE A 56 -19.66 -21.46 5.50
CA ILE A 56 -21.10 -21.33 5.78
C ILE A 56 -21.93 -22.15 4.81
N ARG A 57 -21.61 -22.11 3.50
CA ARG A 57 -22.27 -22.95 2.49
C ARG A 57 -22.12 -24.43 2.82
N ASN A 58 -20.91 -24.86 3.16
CA ASN A 58 -20.62 -26.25 3.52
C ASN A 58 -21.38 -26.67 4.78
N TYR A 59 -21.37 -25.84 5.83
CA TYR A 59 -22.13 -26.08 7.05
C TYR A 59 -23.64 -26.21 6.75
N THR A 60 -24.18 -25.28 5.96
CA THR A 60 -25.59 -25.31 5.56
C THR A 60 -25.93 -26.60 4.81
N SER A 61 -25.10 -27.00 3.84
CA SER A 61 -25.34 -28.22 3.06
C SER A 61 -25.19 -29.52 3.85
N THR A 62 -24.28 -29.56 4.83
CA THR A 62 -23.91 -30.81 5.52
C THR A 62 -24.61 -31.00 6.86
N GLN A 63 -24.95 -29.92 7.56
CA GLN A 63 -25.53 -29.95 8.91
C GLN A 63 -26.98 -29.46 8.94
N VAL A 64 -27.31 -28.39 8.20
CA VAL A 64 -28.64 -27.77 8.25
C VAL A 64 -29.61 -28.46 7.28
N GLY A 65 -29.22 -28.58 6.00
CA GLY A 65 -30.04 -29.12 4.93
C GLY A 65 -30.66 -30.49 5.26
N PRO A 66 -29.89 -31.50 5.72
CA PRO A 66 -30.44 -32.81 6.05
C PRO A 66 -31.51 -32.79 7.14
N GLN A 67 -31.39 -31.91 8.14
CA GLN A 67 -32.34 -31.82 9.25
C GLN A 67 -33.67 -31.17 8.84
N LEU A 68 -33.65 -30.31 7.83
CA LEU A 68 -34.82 -29.59 7.34
C LEU A 68 -35.40 -30.19 6.04
N ALA A 69 -34.74 -31.19 5.44
CA ALA A 69 -35.18 -31.83 4.20
C ALA A 69 -36.63 -32.34 4.23
N PRO A 70 -37.14 -32.98 5.31
CA PRO A 70 -38.54 -33.39 5.38
C PRO A 70 -39.52 -32.21 5.33
N ARG A 71 -39.15 -31.09 5.95
CA ARG A 71 -39.99 -29.88 6.01
C ARG A 71 -40.12 -29.23 4.64
N ILE A 72 -39.05 -29.16 3.85
CA ILE A 72 -39.08 -28.60 2.47
C ILE A 72 -40.11 -29.33 1.59
N GLU A 73 -40.24 -30.64 1.75
CA GLU A 73 -41.13 -31.50 0.96
C GLU A 73 -42.58 -31.48 1.43
N GLN A 74 -42.81 -31.28 2.72
CA GLN A 74 -44.12 -31.45 3.35
C GLN A 74 -44.82 -30.11 3.64
N GLU A 75 -44.06 -29.05 3.89
CA GLU A 75 -44.60 -27.74 4.25
C GLU A 75 -44.85 -26.88 3.03
N ALA A 76 -45.86 -26.00 3.13
CA ALA A 76 -46.22 -25.07 2.06
C ALA A 76 -45.20 -23.92 1.93
N GLU A 77 -44.60 -23.51 3.06
CA GLU A 77 -43.61 -22.44 3.10
C GLU A 77 -42.23 -22.98 2.69
N PHE A 78 -41.57 -22.30 1.76
CA PHE A 78 -40.19 -22.61 1.45
C PHE A 78 -39.28 -22.11 2.56
N LEU A 79 -38.24 -22.87 2.88
CA LEU A 79 -37.25 -22.50 3.90
C LEU A 79 -35.93 -22.13 3.20
N PRO A 80 -35.68 -20.85 2.84
CA PRO A 80 -34.45 -20.45 2.15
C PRO A 80 -33.18 -20.77 2.92
N GLN A 81 -33.27 -20.89 4.25
CA GLN A 81 -32.14 -21.22 5.16
C GLN A 81 -31.53 -22.60 4.87
N THR A 82 -32.21 -23.46 4.10
CA THR A 82 -31.67 -24.75 3.66
C THR A 82 -30.78 -24.62 2.41
N VAL A 83 -30.83 -23.47 1.72
CA VAL A 83 -30.04 -23.20 0.52
C VAL A 83 -28.68 -22.61 0.92
N PRO A 84 -27.55 -23.29 0.61
CA PRO A 84 -26.22 -22.83 1.01
C PRO A 84 -25.89 -21.39 0.61
N GLY A 85 -26.24 -20.99 -0.62
CA GLY A 85 -25.97 -19.65 -1.12
C GLY A 85 -26.81 -18.56 -0.45
N TYR A 86 -28.05 -18.88 -0.06
CA TYR A 86 -28.89 -17.96 0.73
C TYR A 86 -28.25 -17.70 2.09
N SER A 87 -27.89 -18.74 2.83
CA SER A 87 -27.28 -18.60 4.17
C SER A 87 -25.97 -17.81 4.13
N ALA A 88 -25.10 -18.07 3.15
CA ALA A 88 -23.87 -17.29 2.98
C ALA A 88 -24.15 -15.81 2.67
N ARG A 89 -25.11 -15.53 1.77
CA ARG A 89 -25.51 -14.17 1.43
C ARG A 89 -26.10 -13.43 2.63
N GLU A 90 -27.04 -14.02 3.36
CA GLU A 90 -27.66 -13.38 4.54
C GLU A 90 -26.64 -13.08 5.65
N VAL A 91 -25.73 -14.01 5.94
CA VAL A 91 -24.65 -13.77 6.91
C VAL A 91 -23.76 -12.62 6.44
N PHE A 92 -23.45 -12.55 5.14
CA PHE A 92 -22.64 -11.47 4.59
C PHE A 92 -23.37 -10.11 4.60
N GLU A 93 -24.68 -10.09 4.32
CA GLU A 93 -25.48 -8.87 4.44
C GLU A 93 -25.53 -8.38 5.89
N HIS A 94 -25.64 -9.29 6.88
CA HIS A 94 -25.49 -8.90 8.28
C HIS A 94 -24.07 -8.36 8.57
N PHE A 95 -23.01 -9.00 8.08
CA PHE A 95 -21.63 -8.53 8.24
C PHE A 95 -21.47 -7.09 7.77
N ARG A 96 -22.09 -6.75 6.63
CA ARG A 96 -22.08 -5.43 5.99
C ARG A 96 -22.87 -4.35 6.72
N THR A 97 -23.66 -4.69 7.73
CA THR A 97 -24.33 -3.70 8.59
C THR A 97 -23.34 -2.91 9.44
N GLN A 98 -22.14 -3.45 9.67
CA GLN A 98 -21.06 -2.74 10.34
C GLN A 98 -20.48 -1.67 9.41
N LYS A 99 -20.37 -0.44 9.91
CA LYS A 99 -19.93 0.72 9.10
C LYS A 99 -18.60 0.51 8.39
N GLU A 100 -17.66 -0.19 9.04
CA GLU A 100 -16.34 -0.53 8.48
C GLU A 100 -16.43 -1.43 7.23
N TYR A 101 -17.50 -2.21 7.10
CA TYR A 101 -17.65 -3.22 6.06
C TYR A 101 -18.78 -2.93 5.07
N ALA A 102 -19.40 -1.75 5.13
CA ALA A 102 -20.57 -1.36 4.35
C ALA A 102 -20.37 -1.49 2.82
N ASP A 103 -19.14 -1.27 2.35
CA ASP A 103 -18.74 -1.32 0.94
C ASP A 103 -18.08 -2.65 0.52
N PHE A 104 -18.22 -3.69 1.34
CA PHE A 104 -17.83 -5.05 0.99
C PHE A 104 -19.03 -5.75 0.34
N PHE A 105 -18.82 -6.58 -0.66
CA PHE A 105 -19.91 -7.26 -1.36
C PHE A 105 -19.61 -8.73 -1.56
N TYR A 106 -20.60 -9.57 -1.31
CA TYR A 106 -20.57 -10.99 -1.65
C TYR A 106 -21.84 -11.34 -2.42
N LYS A 107 -21.69 -11.97 -3.58
CA LYS A 107 -22.82 -12.39 -4.43
C LYS A 107 -22.51 -13.69 -5.15
N GLU A 108 -23.51 -14.56 -5.24
CA GLU A 108 -23.50 -15.73 -6.13
C GLU A 108 -24.23 -15.34 -7.42
N ALA A 109 -23.56 -14.55 -8.25
CA ALA A 109 -24.10 -13.95 -9.46
C ALA A 109 -24.38 -15.03 -10.51
N THR A 110 -25.66 -15.26 -10.80
CA THR A 110 -26.12 -16.35 -11.68
C THR A 110 -26.82 -15.78 -12.90
N LEU A 111 -26.63 -16.40 -14.07
CA LEU A 111 -27.25 -15.92 -15.32
C LEU A 111 -28.78 -16.09 -15.33
N ASN A 112 -29.25 -17.18 -14.71
CA ASN A 112 -30.67 -17.48 -14.50
C ASN A 112 -30.86 -17.95 -13.04
N PRO A 113 -30.98 -17.04 -12.06
CA PRO A 113 -31.14 -17.37 -10.64
C PRO A 113 -32.60 -17.69 -10.31
N THR A 114 -32.83 -18.46 -9.23
CA THR A 114 -34.18 -18.55 -8.64
C THR A 114 -34.63 -17.23 -8.01
N ASN A 115 -33.73 -16.53 -7.33
CA ASN A 115 -33.99 -15.24 -6.71
C ASN A 115 -33.34 -14.13 -7.54
N LEU A 116 -34.13 -13.16 -8.01
CA LEU A 116 -33.64 -12.06 -8.86
C LEU A 116 -32.57 -11.18 -8.18
N ARG A 117 -32.46 -11.20 -6.85
CA ARG A 117 -31.36 -10.56 -6.12
C ARG A 117 -29.98 -11.08 -6.55
N ASP A 118 -29.92 -12.31 -7.04
CA ASP A 118 -28.69 -13.00 -7.45
C ASP A 118 -28.46 -12.94 -8.97
N GLN A 119 -29.30 -12.20 -9.71
CA GLN A 119 -29.16 -12.01 -11.15
C GLN A 119 -27.84 -11.32 -11.45
N ALA A 120 -27.02 -11.93 -12.30
CA ALA A 120 -25.76 -11.36 -12.74
C ALA A 120 -25.99 -10.01 -13.46
N ASP A 121 -25.24 -8.97 -13.06
CA ASP A 121 -25.17 -7.73 -13.82
C ASP A 121 -24.31 -7.91 -15.10
N GLY A 122 -24.11 -6.85 -15.87
CA GLY A 122 -23.32 -6.92 -17.11
C GLY A 122 -21.88 -7.37 -16.87
N PHE A 123 -21.21 -6.82 -15.85
CA PHE A 123 -19.84 -7.19 -15.50
C PHE A 123 -19.75 -8.63 -14.98
N GLU A 124 -20.68 -9.03 -14.12
CA GLU A 124 -20.73 -10.38 -13.56
C GLU A 124 -21.01 -11.41 -14.66
N THR A 125 -21.87 -11.07 -15.62
CA THR A 125 -22.17 -11.90 -16.80
C THR A 125 -20.91 -12.17 -17.61
N GLU A 126 -20.07 -11.16 -17.85
CA GLU A 126 -18.79 -11.33 -18.55
C GLU A 126 -17.86 -12.32 -17.82
N LEU A 127 -17.78 -12.24 -16.49
CA LEU A 127 -17.01 -13.21 -15.69
C LEU A 127 -17.54 -14.64 -15.86
N VAL A 128 -18.86 -14.83 -15.81
CA VAL A 128 -19.47 -16.16 -16.03
C VAL A 128 -19.17 -16.69 -17.43
N GLN A 129 -19.23 -15.83 -18.45
CA GLN A 129 -18.91 -16.24 -19.82
C GLN A 129 -17.43 -16.61 -19.98
N ARG A 130 -16.51 -15.91 -19.31
CA ARG A 130 -15.09 -16.29 -19.30
C ARG A 130 -14.88 -17.68 -18.73
N PHE A 131 -15.53 -18.02 -17.62
CA PHE A 131 -15.47 -19.36 -17.05
C PHE A 131 -16.10 -20.43 -17.96
N ARG A 132 -17.18 -20.10 -18.68
CA ARG A 132 -17.79 -20.99 -19.67
C ARG A 132 -16.88 -21.24 -20.88
N ASN A 133 -16.17 -20.21 -21.33
CA ASN A 133 -15.26 -20.30 -22.47
C ASN A 133 -13.96 -21.04 -22.13
N ASP A 134 -13.48 -20.92 -20.89
CA ASP A 134 -12.34 -21.68 -20.38
C ASP A 134 -12.65 -22.35 -19.03
N THR A 135 -13.04 -23.62 -19.10
CA THR A 135 -13.40 -24.43 -17.93
C THR A 135 -12.22 -24.78 -17.01
N ASN A 136 -10.97 -24.56 -17.46
CA ASN A 136 -9.78 -24.73 -16.63
C ASN A 136 -9.54 -23.54 -15.70
N THR A 137 -10.06 -22.36 -16.04
CA THR A 137 -9.96 -21.18 -15.19
C THR A 137 -10.78 -21.40 -13.91
N LYS A 138 -10.10 -21.45 -12.76
CA LYS A 138 -10.73 -21.67 -11.44
C LYS A 138 -11.00 -20.40 -10.66
N GLU A 139 -10.31 -19.32 -11.01
CA GLU A 139 -10.40 -18.05 -10.32
C GLU A 139 -10.09 -16.91 -11.29
N LEU A 140 -10.84 -15.82 -11.16
CA LEU A 140 -10.56 -14.55 -11.83
C LEU A 140 -10.47 -13.46 -10.77
N THR A 141 -9.44 -12.63 -10.87
CA THR A 141 -9.24 -11.48 -9.98
C THR A 141 -9.04 -10.22 -10.80
N GLY A 142 -9.38 -9.08 -10.21
CA GLY A 142 -9.19 -7.79 -10.86
C GLY A 142 -9.83 -6.65 -10.09
N PHE A 143 -10.02 -5.53 -10.77
CA PHE A 143 -10.69 -4.36 -10.22
C PHE A 143 -11.95 -4.05 -11.04
N ARG A 144 -13.00 -3.58 -10.36
CA ARG A 144 -14.20 -3.02 -10.98
C ARG A 144 -14.50 -1.66 -10.37
N SER A 145 -14.92 -0.71 -11.18
CA SER A 145 -15.37 0.59 -10.65
C SER A 145 -16.75 0.48 -10.04
N PHE A 146 -16.94 1.16 -8.91
CA PHE A 146 -18.20 1.23 -8.17
C PHE A 146 -18.44 2.67 -7.67
N THR A 147 -19.67 3.01 -7.30
CA THR A 147 -20.05 4.38 -6.90
C THR A 147 -19.24 4.92 -5.71
N GLY A 148 -18.73 4.04 -4.84
CA GLY A 148 -17.87 4.37 -3.69
C GLY A 148 -16.36 4.29 -3.95
N GLY A 149 -15.93 3.98 -5.18
CA GLY A 149 -14.52 3.77 -5.53
C GLY A 149 -14.28 2.42 -6.21
N ASP A 150 -13.03 2.13 -6.55
CA ASP A 150 -12.68 0.85 -7.15
C ASP A 150 -12.73 -0.29 -6.11
N LEU A 151 -13.30 -1.42 -6.53
CA LEU A 151 -13.38 -2.64 -5.75
C LEU A 151 -12.45 -3.68 -6.34
N PHE A 152 -11.59 -4.27 -5.51
CA PHE A 152 -10.90 -5.50 -5.87
C PHE A 152 -11.86 -6.68 -5.74
N TYR A 153 -11.90 -7.56 -6.74
CA TYR A 153 -12.76 -8.74 -6.70
C TYR A 153 -11.98 -10.05 -6.84
N ILE A 154 -12.52 -11.10 -6.23
CA ILE A 154 -12.19 -12.49 -6.51
C ILE A 154 -13.48 -13.18 -6.96
N ALA A 155 -13.45 -13.81 -8.13
CA ALA A 155 -14.55 -14.55 -8.70
C ALA A 155 -14.16 -16.02 -8.89
N ARG A 156 -15.06 -16.94 -8.55
CA ARG A 156 -14.91 -18.38 -8.79
C ARG A 156 -16.15 -18.94 -9.48
N PRO A 157 -16.03 -19.90 -10.40
CA PRO A 157 -17.19 -20.44 -11.11
C PRO A 157 -18.08 -21.25 -10.18
N ILE A 158 -19.39 -21.10 -10.35
CA ILE A 158 -20.40 -21.96 -9.73
C ILE A 158 -20.78 -23.01 -10.77
N SER A 159 -20.23 -24.21 -10.61
CA SER A 159 -20.57 -25.37 -11.45
C SER A 159 -21.58 -26.29 -10.76
N VAL A 160 -22.51 -26.82 -11.56
CA VAL A 160 -23.48 -27.83 -11.13
C VAL A 160 -22.79 -29.19 -11.05
N SER A 161 -21.99 -29.40 -10.01
CA SER A 161 -21.12 -30.57 -9.87
C SER A 161 -21.82 -31.81 -9.30
N LYS A 162 -23.05 -31.69 -8.80
CA LYS A 162 -23.81 -32.78 -8.17
C LYS A 162 -25.24 -32.83 -8.71
N GLU A 163 -25.77 -34.04 -8.89
CA GLU A 163 -27.17 -34.25 -9.29
C GLU A 163 -28.18 -33.70 -8.29
N SER A 164 -27.80 -33.59 -7.01
CA SER A 164 -28.66 -33.01 -5.97
C SER A 164 -29.08 -31.56 -6.28
N CYS A 165 -28.29 -30.81 -7.06
CA CYS A 165 -28.66 -29.48 -7.53
C CYS A 165 -29.86 -29.51 -8.50
N LEU A 166 -29.95 -30.57 -9.31
CA LEU A 166 -30.99 -30.74 -10.32
C LEU A 166 -32.34 -31.10 -9.73
N ARG A 167 -32.40 -31.53 -8.46
CA ARG A 167 -33.67 -31.69 -7.73
C ARG A 167 -34.49 -30.39 -7.70
N CYS A 168 -33.83 -29.24 -7.59
CA CYS A 168 -34.49 -27.94 -7.55
C CYS A 168 -34.36 -27.15 -8.85
N HIS A 169 -33.30 -27.37 -9.64
CA HIS A 169 -32.94 -26.50 -10.77
C HIS A 169 -33.06 -27.15 -12.15
N SER A 170 -33.58 -28.38 -12.25
CA SER A 170 -33.82 -29.04 -13.55
C SER A 170 -35.05 -28.46 -14.25
N THR A 171 -36.25 -28.95 -13.92
CA THR A 171 -37.52 -28.44 -14.45
C THR A 171 -38.42 -27.96 -13.31
N PRO A 172 -39.36 -27.03 -13.58
CA PRO A 172 -40.33 -26.60 -12.58
C PRO A 172 -41.17 -27.75 -12.00
N GLU A 173 -41.40 -28.83 -12.75
CA GLU A 173 -42.19 -29.98 -12.30
C GLU A 173 -41.43 -30.87 -11.32
N ALA A 174 -40.10 -30.90 -11.39
CA ALA A 174 -39.25 -31.68 -10.48
C ALA A 174 -38.98 -30.95 -9.15
N ALA A 175 -39.13 -29.63 -9.13
CA ALA A 175 -38.79 -28.79 -7.99
C ALA A 175 -39.80 -28.90 -6.83
N PRO A 176 -39.37 -28.68 -5.57
CA PRO A 176 -40.27 -28.65 -4.42
C PRO A 176 -41.42 -27.64 -4.61
N LYS A 177 -42.65 -28.06 -4.28
CA LYS A 177 -43.84 -27.20 -4.44
C LYS A 177 -43.75 -25.89 -3.66
N SER A 178 -43.14 -25.94 -2.48
CA SER A 178 -42.86 -24.77 -1.63
C SER A 178 -41.98 -23.73 -2.34
N MET A 179 -40.93 -24.18 -3.04
CA MET A 179 -40.05 -23.32 -3.83
C MET A 179 -40.82 -22.62 -4.95
N LEU A 180 -41.65 -23.36 -5.68
CA LEU A 180 -42.49 -22.81 -6.76
C LEU A 180 -43.51 -21.79 -6.24
N ALA A 181 -44.10 -22.04 -5.08
CA ALA A 181 -45.04 -21.11 -4.45
C ALA A 181 -44.36 -19.80 -4.04
N THR A 182 -43.07 -19.85 -3.71
CA THR A 182 -42.30 -18.68 -3.25
C THR A 182 -41.67 -17.89 -4.39
N TYR A 183 -41.08 -18.57 -5.38
CA TYR A 183 -40.27 -17.95 -6.44
C TYR A 183 -40.88 -18.04 -7.85
N GLY A 184 -41.99 -18.76 -8.01
CA GLY A 184 -42.60 -18.98 -9.32
C GLY A 184 -41.90 -20.06 -10.14
N ARG A 185 -42.23 -20.09 -11.45
CA ARG A 185 -41.79 -21.13 -12.40
C ARG A 185 -40.83 -20.61 -13.48
N ASP A 186 -40.58 -19.31 -13.51
CA ASP A 186 -39.97 -18.66 -14.68
C ASP A 186 -38.43 -18.69 -14.64
N ASN A 187 -37.82 -18.60 -13.46
CA ASN A 187 -36.37 -18.44 -13.30
C ASN A 187 -35.75 -19.56 -12.44
N GLY A 188 -34.44 -19.78 -12.62
CA GLY A 188 -33.68 -20.74 -11.80
C GLY A 188 -33.85 -22.21 -12.21
N PHE A 189 -34.30 -22.47 -13.45
CA PHE A 189 -34.45 -23.81 -14.02
C PHE A 189 -33.63 -23.98 -15.30
N GLY A 190 -33.59 -25.20 -15.82
CA GLY A 190 -32.90 -25.58 -17.05
C GLY A 190 -31.40 -25.85 -16.89
N TRP A 191 -30.92 -25.94 -15.65
CA TRP A 191 -29.51 -26.18 -15.36
C TRP A 191 -29.11 -27.61 -15.75
N LYS A 192 -27.89 -27.79 -16.24
CA LYS A 192 -27.35 -29.10 -16.61
C LYS A 192 -26.17 -29.51 -15.71
N LEU A 193 -25.99 -30.81 -15.51
CA LEU A 193 -24.83 -31.33 -14.79
C LEU A 193 -23.54 -30.86 -15.47
N ASN A 194 -22.57 -30.41 -14.66
CA ASN A 194 -21.29 -29.81 -15.04
C ASN A 194 -21.38 -28.45 -15.75
N GLU A 195 -22.57 -27.85 -15.87
CA GLU A 195 -22.72 -26.50 -16.39
C GLU A 195 -22.22 -25.46 -15.37
N ILE A 196 -21.57 -24.40 -15.86
CA ILE A 196 -21.25 -23.21 -15.07
C ILE A 196 -22.44 -22.26 -15.17
N VAL A 197 -23.20 -22.10 -14.09
CA VAL A 197 -24.46 -21.33 -14.07
C VAL A 197 -24.27 -19.90 -13.56
N GLY A 198 -23.17 -19.66 -12.85
CA GLY A 198 -22.86 -18.38 -12.24
C GLY A 198 -21.42 -18.29 -11.75
N ALA A 199 -21.15 -17.23 -11.00
CA ALA A 199 -19.88 -16.97 -10.33
C ALA A 199 -20.13 -16.53 -8.89
N GLN A 200 -19.36 -17.09 -7.96
CA GLN A 200 -19.25 -16.62 -6.60
C GLN A 200 -18.24 -15.47 -6.59
N ILE A 201 -18.68 -14.28 -6.20
CA ILE A 201 -17.89 -13.05 -6.28
C ILE A 201 -17.83 -12.43 -4.89
N ILE A 202 -16.61 -12.20 -4.39
CA ILE A 202 -16.34 -11.30 -3.27
C ILE A 202 -15.71 -10.03 -3.85
N SER A 203 -16.14 -8.87 -3.39
CA SER A 203 -15.57 -7.57 -3.75
C SER A 203 -15.28 -6.78 -2.49
N VAL A 204 -14.08 -6.22 -2.41
CA VAL A 204 -13.60 -5.47 -1.25
C VAL A 204 -13.06 -4.11 -1.71
N PRO A 205 -13.27 -3.02 -0.96
CA PRO A 205 -12.71 -1.71 -1.30
C PRO A 205 -11.19 -1.77 -1.38
N SER A 206 -10.62 -1.30 -2.51
CA SER A 206 -9.16 -1.15 -2.63
C SER A 206 -8.68 0.21 -2.13
N GLN A 207 -9.57 1.21 -2.16
CA GLN A 207 -9.22 2.60 -1.90
C GLN A 207 -8.83 2.88 -0.44
N ASP A 208 -9.45 2.20 0.53
CA ASP A 208 -9.12 2.36 1.95
C ASP A 208 -7.69 1.91 2.27
N VAL A 209 -7.24 0.85 1.60
CA VAL A 209 -5.87 0.33 1.75
C VAL A 209 -4.88 1.27 1.04
N ILE A 210 -5.21 1.76 -0.15
CA ILE A 210 -4.37 2.70 -0.92
C ILE A 210 -4.22 4.05 -0.19
N ASN A 211 -5.31 4.59 0.36
CA ASN A 211 -5.30 5.86 1.08
C ASN A 211 -4.47 5.78 2.36
N SER A 212 -4.59 4.67 3.10
CA SER A 212 -3.76 4.39 4.28
C SER A 212 -2.26 4.31 3.92
N GLY A 213 -1.93 3.68 2.78
CA GLY A 213 -0.56 3.64 2.26
C GLY A 213 0.02 5.03 1.97
N ARG A 214 -0.77 5.94 1.39
CA ARG A 214 -0.31 7.33 1.13
C ARG A 214 -0.01 8.10 2.40
N GLN A 215 -0.84 7.95 3.44
CA GLN A 215 -0.59 8.61 4.73
C GLN A 215 0.70 8.10 5.38
N ILE A 216 0.94 6.78 5.35
CA ILE A 216 2.18 6.18 5.84
C ILE A 216 3.38 6.69 5.04
N LEU A 217 3.29 6.72 3.70
CA LEU A 217 4.33 7.26 2.84
C LEU A 217 4.66 8.70 3.22
N LEU A 218 3.65 9.57 3.35
CA LEU A 218 3.84 10.98 3.71
C LEU A 218 4.49 11.12 5.09
N PHE A 219 4.01 10.40 6.09
CA PHE A 219 4.55 10.46 7.45
C PHE A 219 6.01 10.01 7.51
N VAL A 220 6.34 8.88 6.86
CA VAL A 220 7.72 8.38 6.81
C VAL A 220 8.62 9.33 6.02
N MET A 221 8.17 9.86 4.88
CA MET A 221 8.95 10.82 4.10
C MET A 221 9.17 12.13 4.87
N LEU A 222 8.18 12.61 5.62
CA LEU A 222 8.36 13.76 6.52
C LEU A 222 9.39 13.47 7.61
N ALA A 223 9.35 12.29 8.22
CA ALA A 223 10.33 11.89 9.22
C ALA A 223 11.76 11.79 8.64
N VAL A 224 11.90 11.21 7.44
CA VAL A 224 13.18 11.14 6.72
C VAL A 224 13.69 12.54 6.39
N CYS A 225 12.86 13.40 5.81
CA CYS A 225 13.22 14.78 5.52
C CYS A 225 13.62 15.55 6.78
N GLY A 226 12.90 15.37 7.89
CA GLY A 226 13.22 15.98 9.18
C GLY A 226 14.58 15.53 9.73
N MET A 227 14.88 14.23 9.66
CA MET A 227 16.16 13.67 10.08
C MET A 227 17.33 14.25 9.27
N PHE A 228 17.17 14.36 7.96
CA PHE A 228 18.18 14.97 7.10
C PHE A 228 18.33 16.48 7.33
N ALA A 229 17.25 17.21 7.59
CA ALA A 229 17.33 18.62 7.94
C ALA A 229 18.16 18.83 9.23
N ILE A 230 17.95 17.98 10.24
CA ILE A 230 18.75 17.97 11.46
C ILE A 230 20.22 17.63 11.15
N ALA A 231 20.49 16.61 10.34
CA ALA A 231 21.85 16.23 9.97
C ALA A 231 22.58 17.37 9.24
N ILE A 232 21.93 18.02 8.27
CA ILE A 232 22.49 19.18 7.54
C ILE A 232 22.81 20.31 8.51
N LEU A 233 21.91 20.60 9.47
CA LEU A 233 22.12 21.64 10.47
C LEU A 233 23.34 21.31 11.36
N VAL A 234 23.43 20.08 11.86
CA VAL A 234 24.55 19.63 12.70
C VAL A 234 25.88 19.71 11.95
N VAL A 235 25.94 19.19 10.72
CA VAL A 235 27.17 19.22 9.92
C VAL A 235 27.55 20.66 9.55
N ASN A 236 26.59 21.53 9.22
CA ASN A 236 26.90 22.94 8.95
C ASN A 236 27.42 23.68 10.19
N LEU A 237 26.83 23.43 11.36
CA LEU A 237 27.34 24.01 12.61
C LEU A 237 28.75 23.50 12.90
N PHE A 238 28.98 22.19 12.79
CA PHE A 238 30.30 21.59 12.99
C PHE A 238 31.34 22.19 12.04
N LEU A 239 31.07 22.22 10.72
CA LEU A 239 32.00 22.82 9.75
C LEU A 239 32.24 24.31 10.00
N ARG A 240 31.19 25.06 10.38
CA ARG A 240 31.32 26.49 10.65
C ARG A 240 32.28 26.75 11.80
N PHE A 241 32.16 26.02 12.90
CA PHE A 241 32.95 26.24 14.11
C PHE A 241 34.34 25.61 14.03
N THR A 242 34.46 24.41 13.47
CA THR A 242 35.72 23.64 13.46
C THR A 242 36.63 24.02 12.30
N VAL A 243 36.09 24.34 11.12
CA VAL A 243 36.89 24.53 9.89
C VAL A 243 36.82 25.96 9.36
N ILE A 244 35.62 26.47 9.08
CA ILE A 244 35.45 27.72 8.33
C ILE A 244 35.87 28.94 9.15
N LYS A 245 35.45 29.01 10.43
CA LYS A 245 35.77 30.16 11.28
C LYS A 245 37.29 30.28 11.55
N PRO A 246 38.03 29.20 11.92
CA PRO A 246 39.48 29.27 12.07
C PRO A 246 40.21 29.63 10.77
N LEU A 247 39.82 29.05 9.62
CA LEU A 247 40.43 29.38 8.33
C LEU A 247 40.23 30.84 7.95
N ASN A 248 39.03 31.40 8.15
CA ASN A 248 38.78 32.82 7.89
C ASN A 248 39.59 33.73 8.81
N GLN A 249 39.77 33.35 10.08
CA GLN A 249 40.62 34.09 11.02
C GLN A 249 42.08 34.07 10.59
N MET A 250 42.62 32.91 10.19
CA MET A 250 44.00 32.82 9.67
C MET A 250 44.17 33.65 8.38
N ALA A 251 43.20 33.58 7.46
CA ALA A 251 43.22 34.37 6.23
C ALA A 251 43.22 35.89 6.51
N GLN A 252 42.45 36.33 7.52
CA GLN A 252 42.41 37.72 7.94
C GLN A 252 43.76 38.16 8.54
N VAL A 253 44.35 37.37 9.44
CA VAL A 253 45.67 37.66 10.03
C VAL A 253 46.76 37.67 8.96
N ALA A 254 46.72 36.75 7.99
CA ALA A 254 47.65 36.75 6.87
C ALA A 254 47.53 38.03 6.02
N HIS A 255 46.30 38.51 5.80
CA HIS A 255 46.07 39.77 5.11
C HIS A 255 46.61 40.97 5.90
N ASP A 256 46.35 41.03 7.21
CA ASP A 256 46.85 42.11 8.07
C ASP A 256 48.39 42.16 8.11
N VAL A 257 49.04 41.00 8.24
CA VAL A 257 50.51 40.85 8.16
C VAL A 257 51.04 41.31 6.80
N SER A 258 50.34 40.99 5.70
CA SER A 258 50.77 41.38 4.35
C SER A 258 50.76 42.90 4.09
N ILE A 259 49.96 43.64 4.85
CA ILE A 259 49.88 45.12 4.79
C ILE A 259 50.66 45.80 5.92
N GLY A 260 51.52 45.07 6.63
CA GLY A 260 52.44 45.60 7.64
C GLY A 260 51.91 45.64 9.08
N LYS A 261 50.75 45.05 9.38
CA LYS A 261 50.22 44.94 10.75
C LYS A 261 50.67 43.62 11.38
N MET A 262 51.79 43.64 12.09
CA MET A 262 52.44 42.41 12.62
C MET A 262 51.91 41.95 14.00
N ASP A 263 51.23 42.84 14.72
CA ASP A 263 50.84 42.66 16.13
C ASP A 263 49.58 41.77 16.32
N THR A 264 48.95 41.30 15.25
CA THR A 264 47.76 40.45 15.33
C THR A 264 48.12 39.03 15.79
N GLU A 265 47.58 38.60 16.94
CA GLU A 265 47.73 37.24 17.46
C GLU A 265 46.61 36.30 17.00
N PHE A 266 46.98 35.12 16.52
CA PHE A 266 46.07 34.00 16.29
C PHE A 266 46.21 32.99 17.44
N LYS A 267 45.24 32.96 18.36
CA LYS A 267 45.20 31.97 19.44
C LYS A 267 44.77 30.61 18.91
N GLN A 268 45.68 29.64 18.99
CA GLN A 268 45.38 28.25 18.66
C GLN A 268 44.56 27.61 19.80
N THR A 269 43.40 27.03 19.46
CA THR A 269 42.58 26.28 20.41
C THR A 269 42.31 24.84 19.98
N SER A 270 42.66 24.47 18.74
CA SER A 270 42.39 23.14 18.18
C SER A 270 43.64 22.27 18.11
N HIS A 271 43.46 20.96 18.27
CA HIS A 271 44.51 19.92 18.20
C HIS A 271 44.37 19.01 16.96
N ASP A 272 43.43 19.31 16.06
CA ASP A 272 43.22 18.62 14.79
C ASP A 272 44.15 19.16 13.68
N GLU A 273 43.92 18.77 12.42
CA GLU A 273 44.70 19.23 11.27
C GLU A 273 44.65 20.76 11.10
N ILE A 274 43.54 21.41 11.50
CA ILE A 274 43.43 22.88 11.53
C ILE A 274 44.32 23.45 12.62
N GLY A 275 44.44 22.77 13.77
CA GLY A 275 45.42 23.05 14.80
C GLY A 275 46.86 22.97 14.30
N VAL A 276 47.24 21.88 13.63
CA VAL A 276 48.59 21.72 13.06
C VAL A 276 48.91 22.85 12.06
N LEU A 277 47.95 23.18 11.20
CA LEU A 277 48.08 24.30 10.26
C LEU A 277 48.24 25.65 10.97
N ALA A 278 47.48 25.89 12.04
CA ALA A 278 47.61 27.09 12.86
C ALA A 278 49.03 27.27 13.41
N ASN A 279 49.63 26.18 13.90
CA ASN A 279 50.98 26.20 14.46
C ASN A 279 52.04 26.48 13.39
N ALA A 280 51.91 25.84 12.22
CA ALA A 280 52.79 26.12 11.09
C ALA A 280 52.67 27.59 10.65
N PHE A 281 51.45 28.12 10.59
CA PHE A 281 51.17 29.51 10.25
C PHE A 281 51.78 30.50 11.25
N ASN A 282 51.61 30.27 12.56
CA ASN A 282 52.18 31.12 13.61
C ASN A 282 53.72 31.15 13.56
N ARG A 283 54.37 30.00 13.31
CA ARG A 283 55.82 29.94 13.12
C ARG A 283 56.29 30.74 11.91
N MET A 284 55.59 30.63 10.79
CA MET A 284 55.88 31.42 9.58
C MET A 284 55.73 32.92 9.84
N LYS A 285 54.67 33.35 10.54
CA LYS A 285 54.47 34.75 10.94
C LYS A 285 55.65 35.27 11.76
N LEU A 286 56.09 34.50 12.76
CA LEU A 286 57.22 34.87 13.62
C LEU A 286 58.51 35.02 12.80
N SER A 287 58.83 34.05 11.93
CA SER A 287 60.01 34.14 11.07
C SER A 287 59.98 35.36 10.14
N LEU A 288 58.82 35.70 9.58
CA LEU A 288 58.66 36.90 8.74
C LEU A 288 58.84 38.19 9.54
N SER A 289 58.27 38.26 10.75
CA SER A 289 58.42 39.42 11.64
C SER A 289 59.88 39.66 11.99
N MET A 290 60.62 38.60 12.35
CA MET A 290 62.05 38.70 12.66
C MET A 290 62.87 39.16 11.44
N ALA A 291 62.56 38.64 10.25
CA ALA A 291 63.24 39.05 9.02
C ALA A 291 62.99 40.53 8.67
N MET A 292 61.76 41.03 8.86
CA MET A 292 61.45 42.45 8.65
C MET A 292 62.12 43.36 9.70
N GLU A 293 62.21 42.92 10.95
CA GLU A 293 62.90 43.66 12.01
C GLU A 293 64.40 43.79 11.73
N MET A 294 65.04 42.71 11.25
CA MET A 294 66.44 42.74 10.80
C MET A 294 66.67 43.69 9.61
N LEU A 295 65.71 43.79 8.68
CA LEU A 295 65.80 44.71 7.53
C LEU A 295 65.59 46.17 7.91
N ASN A 296 64.75 46.45 8.92
CA ASN A 296 64.46 47.81 9.39
C ASN A 296 65.51 48.34 10.37
N ASN A 297 66.29 47.45 11.00
CA ASN A 297 67.47 47.78 11.81
C ASN A 297 68.74 47.20 11.17
N PRO A 298 69.15 47.65 9.96
CA PRO A 298 70.43 47.25 9.41
C PRO A 298 71.53 47.92 10.24
N GLU A 299 72.39 47.12 10.87
CA GLU A 299 73.69 47.61 11.34
C GLU A 299 74.56 48.11 10.17
#